data_AF-A0A522DZ30-F1
#
_entry.id   AF-A0A522DZ30-F1
#
_cell.length_a   1.000
_cell.length_b   1.000
_cell.length_c   1.000
_cell.angle_alpha   90.00
_cell.angle_beta   90.00
_cell.angle_gamma   90.00
#
_symmetry.space_group_name_H-M   'P 1'
#
loop_
_entity.id
_entity.type
_entity.pdbx_description
1 polymer ?
#
loop_
_entity_poly.entity_id
_entity_poly.type
_entity_poly.pdbx_seq_one_letter_code
_entity_poly.pdbx_strand_id
1 'polypeptide(L)'
;MKAVIVSSYPSKTVAGKLKRHGFQVTNNNPEFILCYGGDGTILLAERMFPGIPKLAVKHANICHRCELGKDELDMSLEKIKQGKFFITEQIKLEASAKGKKLVG
;
A
#
# COMPACT_ATOMS: atom_id res chain seq x y z
N MET A 1 -7.60 0.67 -13.14
CA MET A 1 -7.09 0.56 -11.76
C MET A 1 -6.43 -0.79 -11.52
N LYS A 2 -5.11 -0.79 -11.71
CA LYS A 2 -4.17 -1.88 -11.43
C LYS A 2 -3.55 -1.71 -10.04
N ALA A 3 -3.45 -2.79 -9.29
CA ALA A 3 -2.89 -2.79 -7.94
C ALA A 3 -1.88 -3.92 -7.75
N VAL A 4 -0.82 -3.65 -6.98
CA VAL A 4 0.05 -4.69 -6.40
C VAL A 4 -0.33 -4.88 -4.93
N ILE A 5 -0.18 -6.10 -4.43
CA ILE A 5 -0.27 -6.39 -2.99
C ILE A 5 1.13 -6.64 -2.45
N VAL A 6 1.54 -5.88 -1.45
CA VAL A 6 2.76 -6.14 -0.67
C VAL A 6 2.34 -6.59 0.73
N SER A 7 2.82 -7.75 1.16
CA SER A 7 2.41 -8.36 2.43
C SER A 7 3.46 -9.37 2.91
N SER A 8 3.71 -9.39 4.22
CA SER A 8 4.42 -10.48 4.90
C SER A 8 3.48 -11.58 5.42
N TYR A 9 2.17 -11.39 5.25
CA TYR A 9 1.10 -12.30 5.69
C TYR A 9 0.34 -12.89 4.49
N PRO A 10 -0.38 -14.01 4.68
CA PRO A 10 -1.29 -14.53 3.68
C PRO A 10 -2.32 -13.46 3.25
N SER A 11 -2.33 -13.12 1.96
CA SER A 11 -3.12 -12.01 1.42
C SER A 11 -4.28 -12.44 0.51
N LYS A 12 -4.64 -13.74 0.50
CA LYS A 12 -5.72 -14.29 -0.34
C LYS A 12 -7.05 -13.54 -0.18
N THR A 13 -7.43 -13.23 1.06
CA THR A 13 -8.67 -12.49 1.37
C THR A 13 -8.66 -11.09 0.76
N VAL A 14 -7.54 -10.38 0.87
CA VAL A 14 -7.36 -9.03 0.32
C VAL A 14 -7.36 -9.04 -1.20
N ALA A 15 -6.68 -10.02 -1.81
CA ALA A 15 -6.72 -10.22 -3.26
C ALA A 15 -8.14 -10.50 -3.76
N GLY A 16 -8.92 -11.27 -3.01
CA GLY A 16 -10.34 -11.49 -3.27
C GLY A 16 -11.14 -10.19 -3.24
N LYS A 17 -10.96 -9.36 -2.20
CA LYS A 17 -11.62 -8.06 -2.08
C LYS A 17 -11.29 -7.13 -3.26
N LEU A 18 -10.01 -6.99 -3.61
CA LEU A 18 -9.58 -6.20 -4.78
C LEU A 18 -10.27 -6.66 -6.07
N LYS A 19 -10.29 -7.97 -6.34
CA LYS A 19 -10.94 -8.51 -7.54
C LYS A 19 -12.45 -8.26 -7.54
N ARG A 20 -13.13 -8.42 -6.38
CA ARG A 20 -14.58 -8.17 -6.25
C ARG A 20 -14.95 -6.71 -6.53
N HIS A 21 -14.11 -5.77 -6.12
CA HIS A 21 -14.28 -4.35 -6.46
C HIS A 21 -13.71 -3.99 -7.85
N GLY A 22 -13.40 -4.97 -8.71
CA GLY A 22 -12.99 -4.71 -10.10
C GLY A 22 -11.59 -4.11 -10.26
N PHE A 23 -10.68 -4.35 -9.31
CA PHE A 23 -9.26 -4.01 -9.43
C PHE A 23 -8.49 -5.18 -10.07
N GLN A 24 -7.56 -4.85 -10.96
CA GLN A 24 -6.66 -5.84 -11.54
C GLN A 24 -5.42 -6.00 -10.66
N VAL A 25 -5.25 -7.16 -10.04
CA VAL A 25 -4.03 -7.49 -9.29
C VAL A 25 -2.92 -7.88 -10.28
N THR A 26 -1.86 -7.07 -10.38
CA THR A 26 -0.78 -7.26 -11.37
C THR A 26 0.53 -6.68 -10.87
N ASN A 27 1.66 -7.26 -11.27
CA ASN A 27 3.01 -6.74 -10.98
C ASN A 27 3.48 -5.68 -11.98
N ASN A 28 2.73 -5.46 -13.07
CA ASN A 28 3.14 -4.57 -14.16
C ASN A 28 2.36 -3.25 -14.11
N ASN A 29 3.10 -2.14 -13.97
CA ASN A 29 2.59 -0.76 -13.96
C ASN A 29 1.36 -0.55 -13.03
N PRO A 30 1.52 -0.73 -11.71
CA PRO A 30 0.43 -0.49 -10.78
C PRO A 30 0.13 1.00 -10.59
N GLU A 31 -1.15 1.32 -10.38
CA GLU A 31 -1.61 2.67 -10.07
C GLU A 31 -1.56 2.95 -8.56
N PHE A 32 -1.63 1.90 -7.73
CA PHE A 32 -1.39 1.98 -6.29
C PHE A 32 -0.91 0.63 -5.74
N ILE A 33 -0.34 0.66 -4.54
CA ILE A 33 0.11 -0.52 -3.81
C ILE A 33 -0.78 -0.72 -2.59
N LEU A 34 -1.36 -1.90 -2.41
CA LEU A 34 -2.04 -2.27 -1.18
C LEU A 34 -1.04 -2.94 -0.23
N CYS A 35 -0.72 -2.25 0.86
CA CYS A 35 0.18 -2.73 1.90
C CYS A 35 -0.64 -3.44 2.98
N TYR A 36 -0.59 -4.77 3.02
CA TYR A 36 -1.29 -5.55 4.03
C TYR A 36 -0.33 -6.01 5.13
N GLY A 37 -0.44 -5.42 6.31
CA GLY A 37 0.47 -5.70 7.42
C GLY A 37 0.61 -4.53 8.39
N GLY A 38 1.86 -4.16 8.68
CA GLY A 38 2.23 -3.04 9.56
C GLY A 38 3.18 -2.05 8.88
N ASP A 39 3.85 -1.21 9.67
CA ASP A 39 4.72 -0.15 9.14
C ASP A 39 5.87 -0.68 8.26
N GLY A 40 6.45 -1.83 8.63
CA GLY A 40 7.50 -2.48 7.83
C GLY A 40 7.03 -2.86 6.42
N THR A 41 5.74 -3.19 6.25
CA THR A 41 5.14 -3.48 4.94
C THR A 41 5.08 -2.22 4.09
N ILE A 42 4.75 -1.07 4.69
CA ILE A 42 4.70 0.23 3.99
C ILE A 42 6.10 0.62 3.51
N LEU A 43 7.12 0.48 4.37
CA LEU A 43 8.51 0.78 4.02
C LEU A 43 9.04 -0.15 2.93
N LEU A 44 8.71 -1.45 3.01
CA LEU A 44 9.05 -2.40 1.95
C LEU A 44 8.39 -2.03 0.61
N ALA A 45 7.11 -1.66 0.64
CA ALA A 45 6.38 -1.22 -0.55
C ALA A 45 6.99 0.05 -1.16
N GLU A 46 7.42 1.03 -0.36
CA GLU A 46 8.13 2.21 -0.87
C GLU A 46 9.46 1.84 -1.52
N ARG A 47 10.22 0.89 -0.95
CA ARG A 47 11.49 0.43 -1.55
C ARG A 47 11.29 -0.30 -2.87
N MET A 48 10.23 -1.13 -2.97
CA MET A 48 9.92 -1.89 -4.18
C MET A 48 9.26 -1.05 -5.26
N PHE A 49 8.42 -0.09 -4.87
CA PHE A 49 7.61 0.76 -5.74
C PHE A 49 7.71 2.23 -5.31
N PRO A 50 8.85 2.90 -5.51
CA PRO A 50 9.05 4.28 -5.08
C PRO A 50 8.03 5.22 -5.71
N GLY A 51 7.44 6.12 -4.91
CA GLY A 51 6.52 7.15 -5.40
C GLY A 51 5.11 6.70 -5.82
N ILE A 52 4.86 5.40 -6.01
CA ILE A 52 3.51 4.89 -6.32
C ILE A 52 2.62 4.99 -5.06
N PRO A 53 1.39 5.53 -5.07
CA PRO A 53 0.55 5.64 -3.88
C PRO A 53 0.37 4.34 -3.09
N LYS A 54 0.38 4.42 -1.75
CA LYS A 54 0.24 3.26 -0.85
C LYS A 54 -1.07 3.32 -0.07
N LEU A 55 -1.86 2.26 -0.14
CA LEU A 55 -3.03 2.00 0.69
C LEU A 55 -2.65 1.04 1.83
N ALA A 56 -2.49 1.56 3.05
CA ALA A 56 -2.08 0.77 4.21
C ALA A 56 -3.28 0.14 4.93
N VAL A 57 -3.28 -1.19 5.02
CA VAL A 57 -4.35 -1.98 5.64
C VAL A 57 -3.78 -2.84 6.76
N LYS A 58 -4.34 -2.70 7.97
CA LYS A 58 -3.90 -3.47 9.14
C LYS A 58 -4.20 -4.95 8.99
N HIS A 59 -3.20 -5.78 9.27
CA HIS A 59 -3.43 -7.21 9.52
C HIS A 59 -3.82 -7.51 10.98
N ALA A 60 -3.28 -6.74 11.94
CA ALA A 60 -3.46 -6.90 13.40
C ALA A 60 -3.73 -5.55 14.10
N ASN A 61 -4.15 -5.59 15.37
CA ASN A 61 -4.64 -4.43 16.13
C ASN A 61 -3.61 -3.29 16.30
N ILE A 62 -2.30 -3.57 16.25
CA ILE A 62 -1.25 -2.58 16.47
C ILE A 62 -0.55 -2.27 15.13
N CYS A 63 -0.93 -1.15 14.51
CA CYS A 63 -0.14 -0.48 13.47
C CYS A 63 -0.41 1.01 13.60
N HIS A 64 0.62 1.84 13.72
CA HIS A 64 0.44 3.27 13.97
C HIS A 64 0.11 4.04 12.68
N ARG A 65 0.68 3.62 11.53
CA ARG A 65 0.49 4.31 10.23
C ARG A 65 -0.51 3.66 9.29
N CYS A 66 -1.12 2.55 9.69
CA CYS A 66 -2.18 1.95 8.89
C CYS A 66 -3.50 2.61 9.27
N GLU A 67 -4.22 3.13 8.28
CA GLU A 67 -5.43 3.91 8.50
C GLU A 67 -6.71 3.04 8.46
N LEU A 68 -6.62 1.82 7.93
CA LEU A 68 -7.79 0.97 7.68
C LEU A 68 -7.78 -0.36 8.43
N GLY A 69 -8.90 -0.66 9.10
CA GLY A 69 -9.26 -2.01 9.55
C GLY A 69 -9.69 -2.92 8.40
N LYS A 70 -9.77 -4.24 8.65
CA LYS A 70 -10.20 -5.23 7.63
C LYS A 70 -11.62 -4.99 7.12
N ASP A 71 -12.46 -4.39 7.95
CA ASP A 71 -13.88 -4.12 7.68
C ASP A 71 -14.08 -2.83 6.88
N GLU A 72 -13.12 -1.90 6.94
CA GLU A 72 -13.16 -0.62 6.23
C GLU A 72 -12.59 -0.69 4.81
N LEU A 73 -11.94 -1.81 4.47
CA LEU A 73 -11.31 -2.00 3.17
C LEU A 73 -12.33 -1.95 2.03
N ASP A 74 -13.48 -2.62 2.16
CA ASP A 74 -14.48 -2.66 1.07
C ASP A 74 -15.03 -1.24 0.80
N MET A 75 -15.34 -0.45 1.84
CA MET A 75 -15.76 0.95 1.69
C MET A 75 -14.66 1.81 1.05
N SER A 76 -13.40 1.59 1.43
CA SER A 76 -12.26 2.37 0.89
C SER A 76 -12.00 2.05 -0.57
N LEU A 77 -12.09 0.78 -0.96
CA LEU A 77 -11.99 0.34 -2.35
C LEU A 77 -13.10 0.96 -3.21
N GLU A 78 -14.31 1.08 -2.66
CA GLU A 78 -15.43 1.74 -3.34
C GLU A 78 -15.18 3.23 -3.55
N LYS A 79 -14.68 3.94 -2.52
CA LYS A 79 -14.29 5.36 -2.65
C LYS A 79 -13.18 5.55 -3.69
N ILE A 80 -12.18 4.66 -3.71
CA ILE A 80 -11.09 4.69 -4.69
C ILE A 80 -11.64 4.52 -6.11
N LYS A 81 -12.56 3.57 -6.34
CA LYS A 81 -13.23 3.39 -7.64
C LYS A 81 -13.99 4.62 -8.10
N GLN A 82 -14.60 5.33 -7.17
CA GLN A 82 -15.35 6.56 -7.44
C GLN A 82 -14.46 7.80 -7.59
N GLY A 83 -13.12 7.66 -7.48
CA GLY A 83 -12.19 8.80 -7.51
C GLY A 83 -12.28 9.68 -6.27
N LYS A 84 -12.92 9.22 -5.19
CA LYS A 84 -13.17 9.98 -3.95
C LYS A 84 -12.03 9.76 -2.95
N PHE A 85 -10.84 10.19 -3.33
CA PHE A 85 -9.64 10.14 -2.50
C PHE A 85 -8.73 11.33 -2.82
N PHE A 86 -7.80 11.60 -1.92
CA PHE A 86 -6.68 12.50 -2.18
C PHE A 86 -5.38 11.74 -1.94
N ILE A 87 -4.33 12.11 -2.68
CA ILE A 87 -2.99 11.56 -2.45
C ILE A 87 -2.27 12.52 -1.50
N THR A 88 -1.74 11.96 -0.42
CA THR A 88 -0.90 12.70 0.52
C THR A 88 0.55 12.30 0.29
N GLU A 89 1.42 13.31 0.12
CA GLU A 89 2.86 13.10 -0.02
C GLU A 89 3.55 13.15 1.34
N GLN A 90 4.67 12.45 1.46
CA GLN A 90 5.49 12.43 2.67
C GLN A 90 6.93 12.72 2.27
N ILE A 91 7.62 13.52 3.09
CA ILE A 91 9.04 13.79 2.90
C ILE A 91 9.86 12.54 3.22
N LYS A 92 10.95 12.33 2.47
CA LYS A 92 11.92 11.26 2.68
C LYS A 92 13.29 11.84 3.02
N LEU A 93 14.04 11.15 3.86
CA LEU A 93 15.41 11.51 4.22
C LEU A 93 16.39 10.81 3.28
N GLU A 94 17.31 11.57 2.68
CA GLU A 94 18.48 11.02 2.00
C GLU A 94 19.69 11.09 2.93
N ALA A 95 20.36 9.95 3.13
CA ALA A 95 21.64 9.85 3.83
C ALA A 95 22.74 9.47 2.84
N SER A 96 23.88 10.17 2.90
CA SER A 96 25.06 9.89 2.08
C SER A 96 26.28 9.64 2.98
N ALA A 97 26.94 8.49 2.81
CA ALA A 97 28.15 8.14 3.57
C ALA A 97 29.07 7.21 2.77
N LYS A 98 30.39 7.47 2.78
CA LYS A 98 31.41 6.66 2.07
C LYS A 98 31.05 6.37 0.60
N GLY A 99 30.52 7.37 -0.11
CA GLY A 99 30.09 7.24 -1.51
C GLY A 99 28.80 6.44 -1.73
N LYS A 100 28.10 6.00 -0.67
CA LYS A 100 26.81 5.31 -0.75
C LYS A 100 25.68 6.24 -0.36
N LYS A 101 24.55 6.12 -1.06
CA LYS A 101 23.31 6.83 -0.78
C LYS A 101 22.22 5.88 -0.29
N LEU A 102 21.42 6.33 0.67
CA LEU A 102 20.23 5.66 1.16
C LEU A 102 19.09 6.68 1.21
N VAL A 103 17.95 6.35 0.63
CA VAL A 103 16.73 7.19 0.70
C VAL A 103 15.67 6.41 1.47
N GLY A 104 15.10 7.03 2.51
CA GLY A 104 14.14 6.41 3.43
C GLY A 104 12.95 7.31 3.73
#